data_AF-A0A8J7D185-F1
#
_entry.id   AF-A0A8J7D185-F1
#
_cell.length_a   1.000
_cell.length_b   1.000
_cell.length_c   1.000
_cell.angle_alpha   90.00
_cell.angle_beta   90.00
_cell.angle_gamma   90.00
#
_symmetry.space_group_name_H-M   'P 1'
#
loop_
_entity.id
_entity.type
_entity.pdbx_description
1 polymer ?
#
loop_
_entity_poly.entity_id
_entity_poly.type
_entity_poly.pdbx_seq_one_letter_code
_entity_poly.pdbx_strand_id
1 'polypeptide(L)' 'MLIQKIVQELQDIPEDKLAELYDLIHYFRLGLSQEHTQPRTPGLLKGQLGDAFFEPLPEEELQQWE' A
#
# COMPACT_ATOMS: atom_id res chain seq x y z
N MET A 1 -22.03 18.35 -14.42
CA MET A 1 -22.12 17.25 -13.41
C MET A 1 -21.58 17.73 -12.07
N LEU A 2 -21.88 17.06 -10.95
CA LEU A 2 -21.43 17.47 -9.60
C LEU A 2 -19.91 17.69 -9.52
N ILE A 3 -19.13 16.78 -10.10
CA ILE A 3 -17.66 16.86 -10.18
C ILE A 3 -17.16 18.15 -10.84
N GLN A 4 -17.81 18.60 -11.93
CA GLN A 4 -17.39 19.81 -12.63
C GLN A 4 -17.61 21.07 -11.79
N LYS A 5 -18.69 21.11 -10.99
CA LYS A 5 -18.95 22.22 -10.08
C LYS A 5 -17.89 22.29 -8.98
N ILE A 6 -17.52 21.12 -8.42
CA ILE A 6 -16.46 21.03 -7.42
C ILE A 6 -15.13 21.54 -7.99
N VAL A 7 -14.72 21.05 -9.16
CA VAL A 7 -13.46 21.49 -9.80
C VAL A 7 -13.44 23.00 -10.05
N GLN A 8 -14.57 23.58 -10.46
CA GLN A 8 -14.68 25.02 -10.68
C GLN A 8 -14.45 25.82 -9.38
N GLU A 9 -15.09 25.42 -8.28
CA GLU A 9 -14.92 26.10 -6.99
C GLU A 9 -13.50 25.98 -6.43
N LEU A 10 -12.82 24.86 -6.69
CA LEU A 10 -11.43 24.66 -6.28
C LEU A 10 -10.44 25.57 -7.02
N GLN A 11 -10.76 26.01 -8.23
CA GLN A 11 -9.89 26.91 -9.01
C GLN A 11 -9.85 28.34 -8.46
N ASP A 12 -10.90 28.76 -7.76
CA ASP A 12 -11.01 30.10 -7.19
C ASP A 12 -10.35 30.22 -5.81
N ILE A 13 -9.78 29.12 -5.29
CA ILE A 13 -9.14 29.08 -3.97
C ILE A 13 -7.72 29.67 -4.03
N PRO A 14 -7.38 30.61 -3.13
CA PRO A 14 -6.01 31.12 -2.99
C PRO A 14 -4.99 30.01 -2.69
N GLU A 15 -3.78 30.12 -3.26
CA GLU A 15 -2.73 29.09 -3.15
C GLU A 15 -2.35 28.76 -1.70
N ASP A 16 -2.34 29.76 -0.82
CA ASP A 16 -2.05 29.62 0.61
C ASP A 16 -3.09 28.76 1.35
N LYS A 17 -4.28 28.56 0.77
CA LYS A 17 -5.35 27.71 1.29
C LYS A 17 -5.41 26.32 0.66
N LEU A 18 -4.65 26.08 -0.41
CA LEU A 18 -4.60 24.76 -1.05
C LEU A 18 -3.95 23.71 -0.14
N ALA A 19 -3.03 24.11 0.75
CA ALA A 19 -2.42 23.20 1.71
C ALA A 19 -3.45 22.60 2.69
N GLU A 20 -4.29 23.46 3.30
CA GLU A 20 -5.35 23.04 4.22
C GLU A 20 -6.37 22.12 3.53
N LEU A 21 -6.70 22.42 2.28
CA LEU A 21 -7.60 21.60 1.47
C LEU A 21 -6.96 20.25 1.09
N TYR A 22 -5.67 20.26 0.72
CA TYR A 22 -4.93 19.03 0.43
C TYR A 22 -4.93 18.11 1.63
N ASP A 23 -4.66 18.63 2.84
CA ASP A 23 -4.65 17.83 4.07
C ASP A 23 -6.00 17.17 4.32
N LEU A 24 -7.10 17.89 4.13
CA LEU A 24 -8.46 17.36 4.26
C LEU A 24 -8.73 16.23 3.26
N ILE A 25 -8.45 16.45 1.98
CA ILE A 25 -8.66 15.45 0.92
C ILE A 25 -7.75 14.24 1.14
N HIS A 26 -6.50 14.48 1.53
CA HIS A 26 -5.50 13.45 1.81
C HIS A 26 -5.95 12.57 2.98
N TYR A 27 -6.35 13.17 4.09
CA TYR A 27 -6.85 12.44 5.26
C TYR A 27 -8.10 11.62 4.91
N PHE A 28 -9.05 12.22 4.19
CA PHE A 28 -10.25 11.51 3.74
C PHE A 28 -9.91 10.31 2.85
N ARG A 29 -9.01 10.50 1.88
CA ARG A 29 -8.52 9.41 1.00
C ARG A 29 -7.82 8.31 1.80
N LEU A 30 -7.02 8.65 2.81
CA LEU A 30 -6.38 7.67 3.68
C LEU A 30 -7.43 6.82 4.40
N GLY A 31 -8.49 7.43 4.93
CA GLY A 31 -9.61 6.72 5.56
C GLY A 31 -10.28 5.72 4.61
N LEU A 32 -10.54 6.13 3.36
CA LEU A 32 -11.08 5.23 2.33
C LEU A 32 -10.11 4.11 1.92
N SER A 33 -8.80 4.40 1.93
CA SER A 33 -7.78 3.43 1.55
C SER A 33 -7.55 2.37 2.64
N GLN A 34 -7.80 2.71 3.91
CA GLN A 34 -7.69 1.78 5.03
C GLN A 34 -8.77 0.69 5.00
N GLU A 35 -9.94 0.95 4.40
CA GLU A 35 -10.97 -0.08 4.18
C GLU A 35 -10.49 -1.23 3.27
N HIS A 36 -9.45 -1.00 2.46
CA HIS A 36 -8.91 -1.97 1.51
C HIS A 36 -7.64 -2.68 1.97
N THR A 37 -7.15 -2.44 3.18
CA THR A 37 -6.08 -3.24 3.77
C THR A 37 -6.66 -4.58 4.21
N GLN A 38 -6.83 -5.49 3.24
CA GLN A 38 -7.04 -6.89 3.58
C GLN A 38 -5.92 -7.32 4.52
N PRO A 39 -6.22 -7.95 5.66
CA PRO A 39 -5.19 -8.50 6.51
C PRO A 39 -4.29 -9.37 5.64
N ARG A 40 -2.97 -9.20 5.77
CA ARG A 40 -1.98 -10.06 5.13
C ARG A 40 -2.26 -11.47 5.61
N THR A 41 -3.05 -12.25 4.89
CA THR A 41 -3.19 -13.67 5.15
C THR A 41 -1.82 -14.26 4.87
N PRO A 42 -1.17 -14.95 5.83
CA PRO A 42 -0.04 -15.78 5.51
C PRO A 42 -0.49 -16.72 4.41
N GLY A 43 -0.04 -16.43 3.19
CA GLY A 43 -0.43 -17.21 2.02
C GLY A 43 0.22 -18.57 2.19
N LEU A 44 -0.61 -19.61 2.32
CA LEU A 44 -0.21 -20.92 1.83
C LEU A 44 0.22 -20.70 0.38
N LEU A 45 1.52 -20.66 0.13
CA LEU A 45 2.06 -20.65 -1.22
C LEU A 45 1.34 -21.77 -1.98
N LYS A 46 0.74 -21.47 -3.13
CA LYS A 46 0.18 -22.50 -4.00
C LYS A 46 1.35 -23.29 -4.57
N GLY A 47 1.78 -24.30 -3.84
CA GLY A 47 2.91 -25.15 -4.12
C GLY A 47 2.99 -26.23 -3.06
N GLN A 48 3.46 -27.41 -3.44
CA GLN A 48 3.81 -28.44 -2.48
C GLN A 48 5.20 -28.12 -1.95
N LEU A 49 5.35 -28.08 -0.64
CA LEU A 49 6.65 -27.97 -0.02
C LEU A 49 7.38 -29.29 -0.23
N GLY A 50 8.49 -29.26 -0.97
CA GLY A 50 9.34 -30.45 -1.12
C GLY A 50 10.11 -30.73 0.18
N ASP A 51 10.51 -31.98 0.38
CA ASP A 51 11.22 -32.42 1.59
C ASP A 51 12.52 -31.64 1.82
N ALA A 52 13.17 -31.20 0.73
CA ALA A 52 14.39 -30.38 0.76
C ALA A 52 14.26 -29.07 1.56
N PHE A 53 13.04 -28.54 1.76
CA PHE A 53 12.85 -27.37 2.61
C PHE A 53 13.20 -27.63 4.09
N PHE A 54 13.02 -28.87 4.53
CA PHE A 54 13.28 -29.29 5.91
C PHE A 54 14.69 -29.85 6.10
N GLU A 55 15.43 -30.04 5.01
CA GLU A 55 16.82 -30.47 5.06
C GLU A 55 17.73 -29.30 5.46
N PRO A 56 18.81 -29.56 6.20
CA PRO A 56 19.77 -28.52 6.53
C PRO A 56 20.38 -27.94 5.24
N LEU A 57 20.61 -26.62 5.25
CA LEU A 57 21.24 -25.95 4.13
C LEU A 57 22.63 -26.55 3.87
N PRO A 58 22.99 -26.89 2.61
CA PRO A 58 24.30 -27.39 2.28
C PRO A 58 25.40 -26.42 2.71
N GLU A 59 26.56 -26.96 3.10
CA GLU A 59 27.68 -26.16 3.59
C GLU A 59 28.21 -25.18 2.54
N GLU A 60 28.13 -25.56 1.26
CA GLU A 60 28.48 -24.71 0.12
C GLU A 60 27.57 -23.49 -0.03
N GLU A 61 26.28 -23.65 0.30
CA GLU A 61 25.32 -22.55 0.29
C GLU A 61 25.47 -21.67 1.54
N LEU A 62 25.71 -22.26 2.71
CA LEU A 62 26.00 -21.51 3.95
C LEU A 62 27.20 -20.56 3.81
N GLN A 63 28.28 -21.03 3.17
CA GLN A 63 29.49 -20.23 2.94
C GLN A 63 29.26 -18.99 2.08
N GLN A 64 28.19 -18.92 1.28
CA GLN A 64 27.90 -17.72 0.48
C GLN A 64 27.21 -16.61 1.29
N TRP A 65 26.81 -16.88 2.53
CA TRP A 65 26.09 -15.96 3.40
C TRP A 65 26.97 -15.40 4.54
N GLU A 66 28.20 -15.89 4.68
CA GLU A 66 29.23 -15.38 5.61
C GLU A 66 30.20 -14.42 4.91
#